data_AF-A0A5C4MAG7-F1
#
_entry.id   AF-A0A5C4MAG7-F1
#
_cell.length_a   1.000
_cell.length_b   1.000
_cell.length_c   1.000
_cell.angle_alpha   90.00
_cell.angle_beta   90.00
_cell.angle_gamma   90.00
#
_symmetry.space_group_name_H-M   'P 1'
#
loop_
_entity.id
_entity.type
_entity.pdbx_description
1 polymer ?
#
loop_
_entity_poly.entity_id
_entity_poly.type
_entity_poly.pdbx_seq_one_letter_code
_entity_poly.pdbx_strand_id
1 'polypeptide(L)' 'PATAIAEVKGVTLAEDVTGPYDVIVRAEAKHVDELGEMVVAQIQRIDGITRTLTCPVVHL' A
#
# COMPACT_ATOMS: atom_id res chain seq x y z
N PRO A 1 10.90 -2.92 3.99
CA PRO A 1 9.43 -3.13 3.92
C PRO A 1 8.69 -1.79 3.87
N ALA A 2 8.47 -1.08 4.98
CA ALA A 2 7.83 0.24 4.96
C ALA A 2 8.59 1.31 4.14
N THR A 3 9.91 1.43 4.33
CA THR A 3 10.74 2.42 3.60
C THR A 3 10.70 2.23 2.08
N ALA A 4 10.80 0.98 1.61
CA ALA A 4 10.70 0.67 0.19
C ALA A 4 9.29 0.96 -0.37
N ILE A 5 8.24 0.70 0.41
CA ILE A 5 6.86 1.04 0.02
C ILE A 5 6.66 2.56 0.00
N ALA A 6 7.29 3.30 0.91
CA ALA A 6 7.20 4.76 0.97
C ALA A 6 7.77 5.46 -0.28
N GLU A 7 8.65 4.80 -1.03
CA GLU A 7 9.17 5.32 -2.31
C GLU A 7 8.19 5.16 -3.48
N VAL A 8 7.13 4.36 -3.30
CA VAL A 8 6.08 4.17 -4.32
C VAL A 8 5.27 5.46 -4.46
N LYS A 9 5.22 6.01 -5.67
CA LYS A 9 4.47 7.22 -5.97
C LYS A 9 2.98 7.02 -5.62
N GLY A 10 2.44 7.92 -4.80
CA GLY A 10 1.06 7.85 -4.33
C GLY A 10 0.94 7.35 -2.90
N VAL A 11 1.98 6.72 -2.34
CA VAL A 11 2.04 6.42 -0.90
C VAL A 11 2.29 7.72 -0.13
N THR A 12 1.45 8.00 0.87
CA THR A 12 1.55 9.17 1.75
C THR A 12 2.03 8.80 3.15
N LEU A 13 1.88 7.52 3.54
CA LEU A 13 2.40 6.97 4.79
C LEU A 13 2.69 5.48 4.61
N ALA A 14 3.80 5.00 5.16
CA ALA A 14 4.07 3.59 5.34
C ALA A 14 4.79 3.39 6.68
N GLU A 15 4.22 2.57 7.55
CA GLU A 15 4.77 2.29 8.88
C GLU A 15 4.82 0.79 9.11
N ASP A 16 5.97 0.31 9.60
CA ASP A 16 6.06 -1.05 10.13
C ASP A 16 5.27 -1.09 11.45
N VAL A 17 4.41 -2.09 11.63
CA VAL A 17 3.53 -2.19 12.80
C VAL A 17 3.70 -3.51 13.54
N THR A 18 3.43 -3.49 14.84
CA THR A 18 3.28 -4.73 15.62
C THR A 18 1.84 -5.22 15.47
N GLY A 19 1.63 -6.34 14.81
CA GLY A 19 0.28 -6.87 14.60
C GLY A 19 0.23 -8.10 13.70
N PRO A 20 -0.96 -8.48 13.22
CA PRO A 20 -1.13 -9.59 12.28
C PRO A 20 -0.61 -9.27 10.86
N TYR A 21 -0.24 -8.01 10.61
CA TYR A 21 0.39 -7.53 9.39
C TYR A 21 1.68 -6.81 9.76
N ASP A 22 2.67 -6.87 8.87
CA ASP A 22 3.99 -6.26 9.10
C ASP A 22 4.01 -4.75 8.82
N VAL A 23 3.17 -4.26 7.90
CA VAL A 23 3.16 -2.86 7.43
C VAL A 23 1.73 -2.36 7.24
N ILE A 24 1.46 -1.13 7.68
CA ILE A 24 0.25 -0.36 7.31
C ILE A 24 0.66 0.78 6.37
N VAL A 25 -0.09 0.93 5.29
CA VAL A 25 0.19 1.90 4.23
C VAL A 25 -1.05 2.75 3.96
N ARG A 26 -0.86 4.07 3.85
CA ARG A 26 -1.85 4.98 3.28
C ARG A 26 -1.35 5.42 1.92
N ALA A 27 -2.21 5.29 0.92
CA ALA A 27 -1.92 5.72 -0.43
C ALA A 27 -3.12 6.44 -1.04
N GLU A 28 -2.85 7.36 -1.95
CA GLU A 28 -3.80 8.24 -2.59
C GLU A 28 -3.61 8.17 -4.11
N ALA A 29 -4.73 8.14 -4.83
CA ALA A 29 -4.78 8.16 -6.28
C ALA A 29 -6.04 8.94 -6.72
N LYS A 30 -6.11 9.34 -8.00
CA LYS A 30 -7.27 10.10 -8.50
C LYS A 30 -8.50 9.21 -8.66
N HIS A 31 -8.27 7.92 -8.95
CA HIS A 31 -9.31 6.93 -9.20
C HIS A 31 -8.99 5.61 -8.47
N VAL A 32 -10.03 4.86 -8.12
CA VAL A 32 -9.89 3.58 -7.41
C VAL A 32 -9.12 2.55 -8.25
N ASP A 33 -9.29 2.57 -9.57
CA ASP A 33 -8.59 1.66 -10.47
C ASP A 33 -7.06 1.92 -10.45
N GLU A 34 -6.65 3.19 -10.39
CA GLU A 34 -5.24 3.58 -10.24
C GLU A 34 -4.67 3.08 -8.89
N LEU A 35 -5.47 3.10 -7.83
CA LEU A 35 -5.08 2.57 -6.53
C LEU A 35 -4.87 1.04 -6.61
N GLY A 36 -5.78 0.33 -7.28
CA GLY A 36 -5.67 -1.11 -7.50
C GLY A 36 -4.43 -1.48 -8.32
N GLU A 37 -4.19 -0.76 -9.42
CA GLU A 37 -3.02 -0.95 -10.27
C GLU A 37 -1.72 -0.69 -9.49
N MET A 38 -1.64 0.40 -8.72
CA MET A 38 -0.46 0.71 -7.90
C MET A 38 -0.14 -0.42 -6.90
N VAL A 39 -1.16 -0.98 -6.24
CA VAL A 39 -0.96 -2.08 -5.28
C VAL A 39 -0.41 -3.33 -5.99
N VAL A 40 -1.03 -3.74 -7.10
CA VAL A 40 -0.68 -4.99 -7.80
C VAL A 40 0.61 -4.86 -8.60
N ALA A 41 0.81 -3.74 -9.29
CA ALA A 41 1.93 -3.53 -10.20
C ALA A 41 3.21 -3.09 -9.49
N GLN A 42 3.11 -2.42 -8.33
CA GLN A 42 4.27 -1.90 -7.62
C GLN A 42 4.44 -2.53 -6.25
N ILE A 43 3.48 -2.35 -5.33
CA ILE A 43 3.64 -2.80 -3.93
C ILE A 43 3.85 -4.31 -3.86
N GLN A 44 2.99 -5.12 -4.47
CA GLN A 44 3.12 -6.59 -4.44
C GLN A 44 4.41 -7.14 -5.06
N ARG A 45 5.14 -6.34 -5.86
CA ARG A 45 6.42 -6.75 -6.46
C ARG A 45 7.63 -6.41 -5.60
N ILE A 46 7.45 -5.69 -4.50
CA ILE A 46 8.53 -5.39 -3.56
C ILE A 46 8.95 -6.69 -2.87
N ASP A 47 10.24 -6.99 -2.91
CA ASP A 47 10.81 -8.17 -2.27
C ASP A 47 10.44 -8.22 -0.78
N GLY A 48 9.93 -9.38 -0.35
CA GLY A 48 9.45 -9.61 1.01
C GLY A 48 7.95 -9.38 1.22
N ILE A 49 7.22 -8.80 0.25
CA ILE A 49 5.75 -8.72 0.33
C ILE A 49 5.14 -10.03 -0.13
N THR A 50 4.51 -10.75 0.80
CA THR A 50 3.89 -12.07 0.54
C THR A 50 2.36 -11.99 0.46
N ARG A 51 1.77 -10.97 1.07
CA ARG A 51 0.32 -10.76 1.11
C ARG A 51 -0.01 -9.27 1.23
N THR A 52 -1.06 -8.83 0.55
CA THR A 52 -1.61 -7.47 0.67
C THR A 52 -3.13 -7.54 0.84
N LEU A 53 -3.69 -6.56 1.53
CA LEU A 53 -5.13 -6.33 1.63
C LEU A 53 -5.40 -4.85 1.35
N THR A 54 -6.14 -4.56 0.28
CA THR A 54 -6.50 -3.20 -0.09
C THR A 54 -7.85 -2.84 0.52
N CYS A 55 -7.89 -1.76 1.31
CA CYS A 55 -9.09 -1.24 1.97
C CYS A 55 -9.43 0.14 1.40
N PRO A 56 -10.29 0.27 0.38
CA PRO A 56 -10.70 1.56 -0.16
C PRO A 56 -11.43 2.39 0.91
N VAL A 57 -10.99 3.63 1.11
CA VAL A 57 -11.66 4.57 2.01
C VAL A 57 -12.88 5.14 1.29
N VAL A 58 -14.07 4.86 1.81
CA VAL A 58 -15.35 5.39 1.32
C VAL A 58 -15.87 6.45 2.30
N HIS A 59 -16.39 7.56 1.78
CA HIS A 59 -17.11 8.56 2.55
C HIS A 59 -18.59 8.39 2.24
N LEU A 60 -19.39 8.07 3.27
CA LEU A 60 -20.84 7.86 3.20
C LEU A 60 -21.59 9.06 3.76
#